data_AF-J4TBA2-F1
#
_entry.id   AF-J4TBA2-F1
#
_cell.length_a   1.000
_cell.length_b   1.000
_cell.length_c   1.000
_cell.angle_alpha   90.00
_cell.angle_beta   90.00
_cell.angle_gamma   90.00
#
_symmetry.space_group_name_H-M   'P 1'
#
loop_
_entity.id
_entity.type
_entity.pdbx_description
1 polymer ?
#
loop_
_entity_poly.entity_id
_entity_poly.type
_entity_poly.pdbx_seq_one_letter_code
_entity_poly.pdbx_strand_id
1 'polypeptide(L)'
;MDMRGELSHLQDRAQSLDRAVRDIDHDIDRALDSVATGQDTARILAYVRERQNTQLGFMYDLGKTEARIEDLQHRIREQEERGGETRSVEVWEREAPVAGEDHLDWLRPTLDARDTSPERDDRHPQRDGEERLLEEMHREDVEPEDHLDWWKRG
;
A
#
# COMPACT_ATOMS: atom_id res chain seq x y z
N MET A 1 3.13 6.75 -22.18
CA MET A 1 4.29 7.43 -21.56
C MET A 1 4.99 6.41 -20.68
N ASP A 2 6.32 6.50 -20.56
CA ASP A 2 7.09 5.71 -19.60
C ASP A 2 6.73 6.14 -18.16
N MET A 3 6.40 5.18 -17.29
CA MET A 3 6.03 5.46 -15.89
C MET A 3 7.18 6.15 -15.14
N ARG A 4 8.44 5.83 -15.48
CA ARG A 4 9.60 6.51 -14.87
C ARG A 4 9.73 7.95 -15.34
N GLY A 5 9.39 8.22 -16.60
CA GLY A 5 9.33 9.58 -17.14
C GLY A 5 8.22 10.42 -16.48
N GLU A 6 7.03 9.84 -16.28
CA GLU A 6 5.94 10.51 -15.57
C GLU A 6 6.31 10.78 -14.10
N LEU A 7 6.97 9.83 -13.42
CA LEU A 7 7.46 9.99 -12.06
C LEU A 7 8.44 11.17 -11.95
N SER A 8 9.41 11.25 -12.85
CA SER A 8 10.38 12.35 -12.88
C SER A 8 9.69 13.70 -13.05
N HIS A 9 8.72 13.79 -13.98
CA HIS A 9 7.98 15.02 -14.21
C HIS A 9 7.16 15.45 -12.98
N LEU A 10 6.52 14.50 -12.29
CA LEU A 10 5.79 14.80 -11.05
C LEU A 10 6.73 15.25 -9.92
N GLN A 11 7.92 14.64 -9.81
CA GLN A 11 8.93 15.05 -8.83
C GLN A 11 9.42 16.49 -9.10
N ASP A 12 9.69 16.83 -10.36
CA ASP A 12 10.06 18.20 -10.74
C ASP A 12 8.94 19.19 -10.43
N ARG A 13 7.68 18.80 -10.68
CA ARG A 13 6.51 19.61 -10.34
C ARG A 13 6.38 19.81 -8.84
N ALA A 14 6.55 18.77 -8.02
CA ALA A 14 6.51 18.85 -6.57
C ALA A 14 7.60 19.81 -6.05
N GLN A 15 8.83 19.68 -6.54
CA GLN A 15 9.91 20.61 -6.19
C GLN A 15 9.61 22.05 -6.60
N SER A 16 8.99 22.26 -7.76
CA SER A 16 8.58 23.59 -8.19
C SER A 16 7.51 24.20 -7.29
N LEU A 17 6.54 23.39 -6.82
CA LEU A 17 5.49 23.85 -5.90
C LEU A 17 6.06 24.18 -4.52
N ASP A 18 6.94 23.32 -4.00
CA ASP A 18 7.65 23.53 -2.73
C ASP A 18 8.50 24.82 -2.75
N ARG A 19 9.21 25.10 -3.86
CA ARG A 19 9.90 26.39 -4.03
C ARG A 19 8.92 27.57 -4.02
N ALA A 20 7.79 27.46 -4.73
CA ALA A 20 6.81 28.53 -4.78
C ALA A 20 6.18 28.82 -3.41
N VAL A 21 5.98 27.79 -2.57
CA VAL A 21 5.54 27.96 -1.17
C VAL A 21 6.59 28.74 -0.38
N ARG A 22 7.87 28.37 -0.45
CA ARG A 22 8.95 29.08 0.25
C ARG A 22 9.12 30.52 -0.22
N ASP A 23 8.97 30.77 -1.52
CA ASP A 23 9.03 32.12 -2.07
C ASP A 23 7.90 33.00 -1.50
N ILE A 24 6.70 32.43 -1.32
CA ILE A 24 5.60 33.13 -0.67
C ILE A 24 5.88 33.39 0.81
N ASP A 25 6.43 32.41 1.54
CA ASP A 25 6.82 32.60 2.94
C ASP A 25 7.79 33.79 3.07
N HIS A 26 8.79 33.85 2.19
CA HIS A 26 9.74 34.95 2.16
C HIS A 26 9.09 36.31 1.83
N ASP A 27 8.13 36.32 0.89
CA ASP A 27 7.36 37.52 0.55
C ASP A 27 6.50 38.01 1.72
N ILE A 28 5.91 37.08 2.49
CA ILE A 28 5.12 37.38 3.68
C ILE A 28 6.02 37.97 4.77
N ASP A 29 7.14 37.32 5.07
CA ASP A 29 8.10 37.80 6.07
C ASP A 29 8.58 39.22 5.76
N ARG A 30 8.96 39.46 4.50
CA ARG A 30 9.38 40.78 4.04
C ARG A 30 8.29 41.84 4.19
N ALA A 31 7.03 41.47 3.92
CA ALA A 31 5.91 42.38 4.08
C ALA A 31 5.62 42.67 5.56
N LEU A 32 5.75 41.68 6.44
CA LEU A 32 5.57 41.87 7.88
C LEU A 32 6.68 42.74 8.48
N ASP A 33 7.93 42.59 8.04
CA ASP A 33 9.04 43.46 8.45
C ASP A 33 8.77 44.93 8.11
N SER A 34 8.09 45.20 6.99
CA SER A 34 7.79 46.56 6.58
C SER A 34 6.72 47.25 7.45
N VAL A 35 5.89 46.48 8.17
CA VAL A 35 5.00 47.00 9.23
C VAL A 35 5.81 47.67 10.34
N ALA A 36 6.92 47.04 10.76
CA ALA A 36 7.78 47.59 11.81
C ALA A 36 8.42 48.93 11.40
N THR A 37 8.55 49.18 10.09
CA THR A 37 9.08 50.45 9.53
C THR A 37 8.03 51.55 9.37
N GLY A 38 6.78 51.32 9.80
CA GLY A 38 5.72 52.34 9.80
C GLY A 38 4.98 52.50 8.46
N GLN A 39 5.03 51.49 7.59
CA GLN A 39 4.20 51.47 6.38
C GLN A 39 2.72 51.22 6.69
N ASP A 40 1.84 51.52 5.73
CA ASP A 40 0.38 51.33 5.85
C ASP A 40 0.02 49.86 6.14
N THR A 41 -0.34 49.62 7.40
CA THR A 41 -0.60 48.29 7.95
C THR A 41 -1.81 47.63 7.31
N ALA A 42 -2.85 48.40 6.96
CA ALA A 42 -4.05 47.85 6.35
C ALA A 42 -3.74 47.25 4.97
N ARG A 43 -2.92 47.96 4.18
CA ARG A 43 -2.45 47.48 2.87
C ARG A 43 -1.58 46.23 3.00
N ILE A 44 -0.69 46.20 3.99
CA ILE A 44 0.19 45.05 4.21
C ILE A 44 -0.62 43.81 4.62
N LEU A 45 -1.58 43.96 5.54
CA LEU A 45 -2.44 42.85 5.96
C LEU A 45 -3.26 42.28 4.80
N ALA A 46 -3.76 43.14 3.91
CA ALA A 46 -4.45 42.70 2.69
C ALA A 46 -3.51 41.88 1.78
N TYR A 47 -2.28 42.36 1.57
CA TYR A 47 -1.26 41.64 0.80
C TYR A 47 -0.90 40.29 1.41
N VAL A 48 -0.63 40.24 2.72
CA VAL A 48 -0.29 38.99 3.43
C VAL A 48 -1.43 37.98 3.31
N ARG A 49 -2.69 38.41 3.47
CA ARG A 49 -3.85 37.53 3.30
C ARG A 49 -3.96 36.96 1.88
N GLU A 50 -3.71 37.77 0.85
CA GLU A 50 -3.69 37.31 -0.54
C GLU A 50 -2.59 36.26 -0.78
N ARG A 51 -1.39 36.51 -0.22
CA ARG A 51 -0.26 35.59 -0.30
C ARG A 51 -0.54 34.27 0.41
N GLN A 52 -1.10 34.31 1.62
CA GLN A 52 -1.51 33.11 2.35
C GLN A 52 -2.52 32.27 1.57
N ASN A 53 -3.52 32.90 0.94
CA ASN A 53 -4.47 32.17 0.10
C ASN A 53 -3.78 31.48 -1.09
N THR A 54 -2.81 32.13 -1.70
CA THR A 54 -2.03 31.56 -2.80
C THR A 54 -1.16 30.40 -2.31
N GLN A 55 -0.52 30.55 -1.16
CA GLN A 55 0.29 29.51 -0.51
C GLN A 55 -0.54 28.26 -0.24
N LEU A 56 -1.74 28.41 0.33
CA LEU A 56 -2.66 27.31 0.58
C LEU A 56 -3.03 26.58 -0.72
N GLY A 57 -3.20 27.31 -1.82
CA GLY A 57 -3.41 26.74 -3.15
C GLY A 57 -2.24 25.88 -3.60
N PHE A 58 -1.00 26.37 -3.47
CA PHE A 58 0.20 25.60 -3.83
C PHE A 58 0.43 24.39 -2.92
N MET A 59 0.18 24.51 -1.62
CA MET A 59 0.27 23.36 -0.69
C MET A 59 -0.75 22.28 -1.04
N TYR A 60 -1.97 22.67 -1.41
CA TYR A 60 -3.00 21.73 -1.85
C TYR A 60 -2.59 21.00 -3.14
N ASP A 61 -2.06 21.73 -4.12
CA ASP A 61 -1.55 21.14 -5.36
C ASP A 61 -0.31 20.26 -5.13
N LEU A 62 0.53 20.61 -4.15
CA LEU A 62 1.69 19.83 -3.74
C LEU A 62 1.24 18.48 -3.18
N GLY A 63 0.30 18.46 -2.22
CA GLY A 63 -0.22 17.23 -1.66
C GLY A 63 -0.88 16.32 -2.71
N LYS A 64 -1.57 16.88 -3.70
CA LYS A 64 -2.08 16.10 -4.86
C LYS A 64 -0.97 15.47 -5.68
N THR A 65 0.10 16.23 -5.91
CA THR A 65 1.24 15.77 -6.70
C THR A 65 1.98 14.66 -5.96
N GLU A 66 2.18 14.81 -4.64
CA GLU A 66 2.78 13.80 -3.76
C GLU A 66 1.96 12.50 -3.73
N ALA A 67 0.65 12.58 -3.54
CA ALA A 67 -0.22 11.40 -3.58
C ALA A 67 -0.12 10.64 -4.92
N ARG A 68 0.00 11.38 -6.03
CA ARG A 68 0.19 10.77 -7.36
C ARG A 68 1.57 10.16 -7.55
N ILE A 69 2.61 10.77 -6.97
CA ILE A 69 3.96 10.20 -6.93
C ILE A 69 3.94 8.86 -6.20
N GLU A 70 3.31 8.80 -5.03
CA GLU A 70 3.20 7.58 -4.23
C GLU A 70 2.47 6.46 -4.96
N ASP A 71 1.31 6.75 -5.56
CA ASP A 71 0.56 5.77 -6.38
C ASP A 71 1.43 5.22 -7.53
N LEU A 72 2.12 6.11 -8.24
CA LEU A 72 2.94 5.71 -9.39
C LEU A 72 4.17 4.90 -8.95
N GLN A 73 4.80 5.26 -7.83
CA GLN A 73 5.89 4.49 -7.25
C GLN A 73 5.45 3.10 -6.82
N HIS A 74 4.26 2.97 -6.23
CA HIS A 74 3.67 1.68 -5.87
C HIS A 74 3.49 0.81 -7.11
N ARG A 75 2.89 1.36 -8.17
CA ARG A 75 2.67 0.65 -9.43
C ARG A 75 3.96 0.21 -10.12
N ILE A 76 5.00 1.06 -10.10
CA ILE A 76 6.32 0.71 -10.62
C ILE A 76 6.90 -0.48 -9.84
N ARG A 77 6.82 -0.43 -8.49
CA ARG A 77 7.31 -1.52 -7.64
C ARG A 77 6.59 -2.83 -7.90
N GLU A 78 5.25 -2.81 -7.95
CA GLU A 78 4.47 -4.01 -8.28
C GLU A 78 4.84 -4.60 -9.65
N GLN A 79 5.11 -3.76 -10.64
CA GLN A 79 5.50 -4.23 -11.97
C GLN A 79 6.89 -4.89 -11.95
N GLU A 80 7.82 -4.33 -11.18
CA GLU A 80 9.16 -4.89 -11.00
C GLU A 80 9.11 -6.24 -10.26
N GLU A 81 8.25 -6.36 -9.24
CA GLU A 81 8.02 -7.60 -8.49
C GLU A 81 7.41 -8.70 -9.37
N ARG A 82 6.31 -8.41 -10.09
CA ARG A 82 5.69 -9.36 -11.04
C ARG A 82 6.67 -9.82 -12.12
N GLY A 83 7.52 -8.91 -12.61
CA GLY A 83 8.57 -9.23 -13.56
C GLY A 83 9.69 -10.10 -12.98
N GLY A 84 9.92 -10.03 -11.67
CA GLY A 84 10.84 -10.90 -10.94
C GLY A 84 10.24 -12.29 -10.70
N GLU A 85 8.97 -12.37 -10.33
CA GLU A 85 8.22 -13.62 -10.18
C GLU A 85 8.18 -14.40 -11.48
N THR A 86 7.82 -13.75 -12.59
CA THR A 86 7.77 -14.39 -13.92
C THR A 86 9.13 -14.95 -14.33
N ARG A 87 10.21 -14.18 -14.13
CA ARG A 87 11.58 -14.65 -14.41
C ARG A 87 12.00 -15.80 -13.51
N SER A 88 11.58 -15.79 -12.24
CA SER A 88 11.88 -16.87 -11.30
C SER A 88 11.14 -18.15 -11.68
N VAL A 89 9.86 -18.05 -12.10
CA VAL A 89 9.09 -19.18 -12.63
C VAL A 89 9.74 -19.73 -13.90
N GLU A 90 10.12 -18.87 -14.86
CA GLU A 90 10.79 -19.30 -16.10
C GLU A 90 12.14 -20.00 -15.84
N VAL A 91 12.90 -19.54 -14.84
CA VAL A 91 14.15 -20.19 -14.41
C VAL A 91 13.83 -21.53 -13.75
N TRP A 92 12.87 -21.59 -12.84
CA TRP A 92 12.41 -22.84 -12.23
C TRP A 92 11.90 -23.85 -13.27
N GLU A 93 11.16 -23.43 -14.29
CA GLU A 93 10.68 -24.31 -15.37
C GLU A 93 11.80 -24.79 -16.29
N ARG A 94 12.87 -23.99 -16.49
CA ARG A 94 14.05 -24.39 -17.27
C ARG A 94 14.99 -25.30 -16.48
N GLU A 95 15.14 -25.07 -15.18
CA GLU A 95 16.03 -25.81 -14.30
C GLU A 95 15.36 -27.05 -13.71
N ALA A 96 14.03 -27.11 -13.68
CA ALA A 96 13.30 -28.33 -13.42
C ALA A 96 13.59 -29.31 -14.56
N PRO A 97 14.25 -30.45 -14.30
CA PRO A 97 14.21 -31.52 -15.28
C PRO A 97 12.73 -31.83 -15.50
N VAL A 98 12.30 -31.83 -16.77
CA VAL A 98 11.06 -32.49 -17.16
C VAL A 98 11.20 -33.91 -16.63
N ALA A 99 10.62 -34.16 -15.45
CA ALA A 99 10.55 -35.47 -14.86
C ALA A 99 9.64 -36.27 -15.78
N GLY A 100 10.25 -36.87 -16.81
CA GLY A 100 9.66 -37.94 -17.61
C GLY A 100 9.50 -39.24 -16.83
N GLU A 101 9.67 -39.18 -15.51
CA GLU A 101 9.47 -40.28 -14.58
C GLU A 101 8.44 -39.79 -13.56
N ASP A 102 7.30 -40.45 -13.58
CA ASP A 102 6.18 -40.27 -12.67
C ASP A 102 6.63 -40.61 -11.25
N HIS A 103 7.26 -39.65 -10.57
CA HIS A 103 7.78 -39.84 -9.21
C HIS A 103 6.69 -39.85 -8.13
N LEU A 104 5.42 -40.09 -8.51
CA LEU A 104 4.31 -40.33 -7.59
C LEU A 104 4.20 -41.82 -7.19
N ASP A 105 5.24 -42.62 -7.38
CA ASP A 105 5.28 -44.02 -6.93
C ASP A 105 5.10 -44.18 -5.41
N TRP A 106 5.38 -43.14 -4.61
CA TRP A 106 5.13 -43.15 -3.16
C TRP A 106 3.63 -43.04 -2.78
N LEU A 107 2.77 -42.62 -3.73
CA LEU A 107 1.32 -42.50 -3.57
C LEU A 107 0.54 -43.75 -4.01
N ARG A 108 1.19 -44.64 -4.78
CA ARG A 108 0.60 -45.92 -5.22
C ARG A 108 0.20 -46.85 -4.08
N PRO A 109 1.00 -47.05 -3.02
CA PRO A 109 0.64 -47.97 -1.94
C PRO A 109 -0.67 -47.60 -1.23
N THR A 110 -1.01 -46.31 -1.18
CA THR A 110 -2.26 -45.80 -0.58
C THR A 110 -3.48 -45.91 -1.49
N LEU A 111 -3.29 -46.01 -2.80
CA LEU A 111 -4.38 -46.15 -3.79
C LEU A 111 -4.74 -47.62 -4.02
N ASP A 112 -3.74 -48.52 -4.11
CA ASP A 112 -3.97 -49.95 -4.31
C ASP A 112 -4.55 -50.65 -3.06
N ALA A 113 -4.36 -50.08 -1.87
CA ALA A 113 -4.95 -50.59 -0.64
C ALA A 113 -6.49 -50.41 -0.57
N ARG A 114 -7.07 -49.60 -1.46
CA ARG A 114 -8.50 -49.26 -1.42
C ARG A 114 -9.40 -50.24 -2.18
N ASP A 115 -8.84 -51.11 -3.02
CA ASP A 115 -9.60 -52.09 -3.81
C ASP A 115 -9.77 -53.45 -3.12
N THR A 116 -9.22 -53.65 -1.92
CA THR A 116 -9.41 -54.87 -1.14
C THR A 116 -9.76 -54.60 0.32
N SER A 117 -10.98 -54.15 0.61
CA SER A 117 -11.66 -54.56 1.84
C SER A 117 -13.18 -54.31 1.79
N PRO A 118 -13.99 -55.28 2.27
CA PRO A 118 -15.44 -55.16 2.33
C PRO A 118 -15.88 -54.27 3.50
N GLU A 119 -17.04 -53.66 3.32
CA GLU A 119 -17.82 -52.91 4.31
C GLU A 119 -17.68 -53.44 5.75
N ARG A 120 -17.21 -52.58 6.68
CA ARG A 120 -17.61 -52.59 8.10
C ARG A 120 -17.23 -51.30 8.80
N ASP A 121 -18.24 -50.43 8.91
CA ASP A 121 -18.76 -49.85 10.16
C ASP A 121 -17.83 -48.97 11.03
N ASP A 122 -18.13 -47.67 10.95
CA ASP A 122 -18.39 -46.77 12.09
C ASP A 122 -17.34 -46.58 13.20
N ARG A 123 -16.53 -45.52 13.01
CA ARG A 123 -16.43 -44.30 13.87
C ARG A 123 -15.00 -43.74 13.84
N HIS A 124 -14.75 -42.81 12.92
CA HIS A 124 -13.56 -41.95 12.97
C HIS A 124 -13.84 -40.70 13.83
N PRO A 125 -13.08 -40.45 14.92
CA PRO A 125 -13.28 -39.30 15.82
C PRO A 125 -12.77 -37.96 15.23
N GLN A 126 -12.56 -37.88 13.92
CA GLN A 126 -11.98 -36.71 13.25
C GLN A 126 -13.03 -35.71 12.75
N ARG A 127 -14.30 -36.11 12.69
CA ARG A 127 -15.39 -35.24 12.23
C ARG A 127 -15.86 -34.24 13.30
N ASP A 128 -15.72 -34.59 14.57
CA ASP A 128 -16.16 -33.75 15.71
C ASP A 128 -15.27 -32.50 15.92
N GLY A 129 -14.03 -32.52 15.40
CA GLY A 129 -13.10 -31.40 15.54
C GLY A 129 -13.41 -30.25 14.57
N GLU A 130 -13.88 -30.57 13.37
CA GLU A 130 -14.19 -29.60 12.32
C GLU A 130 -15.53 -28.91 12.58
N GLU A 131 -16.53 -29.63 13.08
CA GLU A 131 -17.82 -29.04 13.49
C GLU A 131 -17.65 -28.08 14.67
N ARG A 132 -16.77 -28.40 15.64
CA ARG A 132 -16.45 -27.50 16.75
C ARG A 132 -15.78 -26.20 16.31
N LEU A 133 -14.89 -26.27 15.33
CA LEU A 133 -14.18 -25.11 14.80
C LEU A 133 -15.14 -24.17 14.04
N LEU A 134 -16.10 -24.74 13.32
CA LEU A 134 -17.15 -23.99 12.63
C LEU A 134 -18.16 -23.37 13.61
N GLU A 135 -18.52 -24.08 14.67
CA GLU A 135 -19.42 -23.57 15.71
C GLU A 135 -18.76 -22.45 16.55
N GLU A 136 -17.44 -22.49 16.74
CA GLU A 136 -16.66 -21.43 17.37
C GLU A 136 -16.54 -20.18 16.49
N MET A 137 -16.44 -20.35 15.17
CA MET A 137 -16.46 -19.25 14.19
C MET A 137 -17.83 -18.57 14.05
N HIS A 138 -18.92 -19.29 14.33
CA HIS A 138 -20.30 -18.81 14.17
C HIS A 138 -20.94 -18.31 15.48
N ARG A 139 -20.19 -18.22 16.58
CA ARG A 139 -20.68 -17.55 17.81
C ARG A 139 -20.84 -16.04 17.55
N GLU A 140 -22.08 -15.62 17.33
CA GLU A 140 -22.52 -14.22 17.24
C GLU A 140 -22.31 -13.40 18.53
N ASP A 141 -21.86 -14.02 19.63
CA ASP A 141 -21.67 -13.36 20.93
C ASP A 141 -20.21 -12.95 21.22
N VAL A 142 -19.28 -13.14 20.29
CA VAL A 142 -17.94 -12.56 20.41
C VAL A 142 -17.90 -11.29 19.59
N GLU A 143 -18.25 -10.16 20.23
CA GLU A 143 -17.81 -8.86 19.77
C GLU A 143 -16.30 -8.98 19.48
N PRO A 144 -15.85 -8.68 18.24
CA PRO A 144 -14.42 -8.61 17.99
C PRO A 144 -13.88 -7.60 18.98
N GLU A 145 -13.05 -8.04 19.94
CA GLU A 145 -12.41 -7.14 20.87
C GLU A 145 -11.67 -6.11 20.03
N ASP A 146 -12.22 -4.90 20.07
CA ASP A 146 -11.80 -3.75 19.28
C ASP A 146 -10.47 -3.26 19.85
N HIS A 147 -9.39 -3.98 19.54
CA HIS A 147 -8.02 -3.61 19.89
C HIS A 147 -7.52 -2.55 18.91
N LEU A 148 -8.22 -1.42 18.83
CA LEU A 148 -7.83 -0.19 18.11
C LEU A 148 -7.40 0.90 19.09
N ASP A 149 -6.42 0.59 19.95
CA ASP A 149 -5.87 1.53 20.95
C ASP A 149 -4.42 1.95 20.69
N TRP A 150 -3.89 1.77 19.47
CA TRP A 150 -2.51 2.16 19.15
C TRP A 150 -2.31 3.69 18.94
N TRP A 151 -3.40 4.48 18.91
CA TRP A 151 -3.35 5.93 18.67
C TRP A 151 -3.69 6.83 19.87
N LYS A 152 -3.94 6.29 21.07
CA LYS A 152 -4.21 7.12 22.26
C LYS A 152 -3.32 6.77 23.44
N ARG A 153 -2.15 7.40 23.48
CA ARG A 153 -1.58 8.06 24.67
C ARG A 153 -0.36 8.90 24.28
N GLY A 154 -0.63 10.19 24.07
CA GLY A 154 0.30 11.32 24.22
C GLY A 154 -0.46 12.39 24.98
#